data_AF-A0AAE0LMV3-F1
#
_entry.id   AF-A0AAE0LMV3-F1
#
_cell.length_a   1.000
_cell.length_b   1.000
_cell.length_c   1.000
_cell.angle_alpha   90.00
_cell.angle_beta   90.00
_cell.angle_gamma   90.00
#
_symmetry.space_group_name_H-M   'P 1'
#
loop_
_entity.id
_entity.type
_entity.pdbx_description
1 polymer ?
#
loop_
_entity_poly.entity_id
_entity_poly.type
_entity_poly.pdbx_seq_one_letter_code
_entity_poly.pdbx_strand_id
1 'polypeptide(L)'
;MEPQTPGRQHDSHGESDHGESYGEQLFKYTFDEGRQEPRFLIFRGLQLMNISNMQNGLAKLKHDIMTTKTATPQQTESLTKVLHNYTNAIRDYEYLTRLTPITGSQARRGRLDLERVFGDDAYHFIDEGSGYRRLADPSLLPTDTLRETLKRHLPRSVTYTRYDVRNRTDEYFNNEPPEQVSPFVDRLARFLVAFLGGAMLVVPMMVMRLPEVTVVKSLVTVSISVLVFAGALSVLFKASNTETMVATATYAAVLVVFVGVSG
;
A
#
# COMPACT_ATOMS: atom_id res chain seq x y z
N MET A 1 -25.28 -40.27 73.12
CA MET A 1 -25.67 -38.95 72.59
C MET A 1 -25.35 -38.95 71.11
N GLU A 2 -26.33 -39.31 70.29
CA GLU A 2 -26.43 -38.85 68.89
C GLU A 2 -26.56 -37.31 68.88
N PRO A 3 -26.20 -36.67 67.76
CA PRO A 3 -27.29 -36.25 66.88
C PRO A 3 -27.09 -36.61 65.40
N GLN A 4 -28.24 -36.69 64.76
CA GLN A 4 -28.58 -37.10 63.40
C GLN A 4 -28.16 -36.08 62.33
N THR A 5 -27.98 -36.62 61.12
CA THR A 5 -27.82 -35.98 59.82
C THR A 5 -28.93 -34.98 59.47
N PRO A 6 -28.74 -34.11 58.46
CA PRO A 6 -29.47 -34.43 57.23
C PRO A 6 -28.62 -34.24 55.96
N GLY A 7 -28.76 -35.18 55.04
CA GLY A 7 -28.41 -34.97 53.64
C GLY A 7 -29.32 -33.94 52.99
N ARG A 8 -28.74 -33.16 52.08
CA ARG A 8 -29.33 -32.30 51.04
C ARG A 8 -28.13 -31.60 50.38
N GLN A 9 -28.03 -31.39 49.09
CA GLN A 9 -28.88 -31.68 47.96
C GLN A 9 -27.96 -31.48 46.76
N HIS A 10 -28.29 -32.14 45.67
CA HIS A 10 -27.65 -32.00 44.38
C HIS A 10 -27.84 -30.57 43.86
N ASP A 11 -26.88 -29.67 44.07
CA ASP A 11 -26.83 -28.40 43.34
C ASP A 11 -25.87 -28.53 42.17
N SER A 12 -26.39 -29.22 41.16
CA SER A 12 -26.04 -28.97 39.77
C SER A 12 -26.39 -27.52 39.42
N HIS A 13 -25.50 -26.59 39.74
CA HIS A 13 -25.29 -25.41 38.90
C HIS A 13 -24.24 -25.84 37.86
N GLY A 14 -24.57 -26.22 36.63
CA GLY A 14 -25.70 -25.71 35.86
C GLY A 14 -25.54 -24.23 35.56
N GLU A 15 -24.34 -23.67 35.73
CA GLU A 15 -23.99 -22.37 35.17
C GLU A 15 -23.50 -22.66 33.75
N SER A 16 -24.47 -22.66 32.85
CA SER A 16 -24.24 -22.53 31.42
C SER A 16 -23.41 -21.27 31.21
N ASP A 17 -22.09 -21.46 31.18
CA ASP A 17 -21.18 -20.61 30.43
C ASP A 17 -21.64 -20.69 28.98
N HIS A 18 -22.67 -19.92 28.65
CA HIS A 18 -23.04 -19.64 27.28
C HIS A 18 -21.95 -18.71 26.75
N GLY A 19 -20.74 -19.27 26.60
CA GLY A 19 -19.71 -18.71 25.76
C GLY A 19 -20.39 -18.36 24.45
N GLU A 20 -20.37 -17.08 24.12
CA GLU A 20 -21.05 -16.55 22.94
C GLU A 20 -20.72 -17.45 21.75
N SER A 21 -21.75 -17.87 21.01
CA SER A 21 -21.53 -18.72 19.85
C SER A 21 -20.57 -18.01 18.90
N TYR A 22 -19.64 -18.75 18.28
CA TYR A 22 -18.70 -18.19 17.28
C TYR A 22 -19.40 -17.31 16.23
N GLY A 23 -20.62 -17.67 15.82
CA GLY A 23 -21.43 -16.88 14.89
C GLY A 23 -21.86 -15.52 15.45
N GLU A 24 -22.14 -15.44 16.74
CA GLU A 24 -22.47 -14.19 17.43
C GLU A 24 -21.23 -13.30 17.58
N GLN A 25 -20.08 -13.88 17.94
CA GLN A 25 -18.79 -13.18 17.98
C GLN A 25 -18.42 -12.61 16.60
N LEU A 26 -18.60 -13.39 15.53
CA LEU A 26 -18.36 -12.94 14.16
C LEU A 26 -19.30 -11.82 13.74
N PHE A 27 -20.58 -11.90 14.12
CA PHE A 27 -21.55 -10.84 13.83
C PHE A 27 -21.17 -9.53 14.54
N LYS A 28 -20.87 -9.58 15.84
CA LYS A 28 -20.43 -8.40 16.62
C LYS A 28 -19.15 -7.79 16.05
N TYR A 29 -18.16 -8.62 15.75
CA TYR A 29 -16.90 -8.16 15.15
C TYR A 29 -17.09 -7.49 13.78
N THR A 30 -18.03 -7.97 12.98
CA THR A 30 -18.26 -7.45 11.62
C THR A 30 -19.17 -6.22 11.60
N PHE A 31 -20.22 -6.19 12.44
CA PHE A 31 -21.29 -5.20 12.36
C PHE A 31 -21.30 -4.18 13.51
N ASP A 32 -20.87 -4.55 14.72
CA ASP A 32 -20.92 -3.65 15.89
C ASP A 32 -19.69 -2.73 15.99
N GLU A 33 -18.53 -3.17 15.52
CA GLU A 33 -17.29 -2.38 15.62
C GLU A 33 -17.19 -1.22 14.60
N GLY A 34 -18.21 -0.97 13.78
CA GLY A 34 -18.29 0.22 12.92
C GLY A 34 -17.10 0.38 11.94
N ARG A 35 -16.37 -0.71 11.65
CA ARG A 35 -15.20 -0.68 10.78
C ARG A 35 -15.64 -0.41 9.34
N GLN A 36 -15.33 0.78 8.85
CA GLN A 36 -15.73 1.19 7.50
C GLN A 36 -14.86 0.57 6.39
N GLU A 37 -13.64 0.11 6.70
CA GLU A 37 -12.70 -0.43 5.71
C GLU A 37 -12.41 -1.93 5.96
N PRO A 38 -12.62 -2.81 4.96
CA PRO A 38 -12.29 -4.23 5.09
C PRO A 38 -10.77 -4.44 5.14
N ARG A 39 -10.34 -5.24 6.12
CA ARG A 39 -8.93 -5.62 6.33
C ARG A 39 -8.78 -7.11 6.09
N PHE A 40 -7.77 -7.48 5.32
CA PHE A 40 -7.49 -8.86 4.96
C PHE A 40 -6.16 -9.28 5.56
N LEU A 41 -6.16 -10.42 6.24
CA LEU A 41 -4.94 -11.08 6.66
C LEU A 41 -4.41 -11.94 5.51
N ILE A 42 -3.14 -11.76 5.16
CA ILE A 42 -2.46 -12.55 4.14
C ILE A 42 -1.56 -13.56 4.82
N PHE A 43 -1.84 -14.82 4.52
CA PHE A 43 -1.06 -15.97 4.97
C PHE A 43 -0.03 -16.31 3.91
N ARG A 44 1.04 -15.52 3.84
CA ARG A 44 2.05 -15.66 2.77
C ARG A 44 2.67 -17.06 2.80
N GLY A 45 2.99 -17.56 3.99
CA GLY A 45 3.56 -18.89 4.17
C GLY A 45 2.64 -19.99 3.62
N LEU A 46 1.36 -19.96 4.01
CA LEU A 46 0.38 -20.95 3.59
C LEU A 46 0.08 -20.90 2.08
N GLN A 47 0.02 -19.70 1.51
CA GLN A 47 -0.18 -19.51 0.08
C GLN A 47 0.99 -20.10 -0.73
N LEU A 48 2.22 -19.77 -0.33
CA LEU A 48 3.41 -20.33 -0.98
C LEU A 48 3.50 -21.84 -0.81
N MET A 49 3.17 -22.37 0.38
CA MET A 49 3.12 -23.81 0.62
C MET A 49 2.11 -24.51 -0.31
N ASN A 50 0.91 -23.93 -0.48
CA ASN A 50 -0.11 -24.48 -1.37
C ASN A 50 0.37 -24.47 -2.84
N ILE A 51 0.96 -23.37 -3.30
CA ILE A 51 1.54 -23.26 -4.65
C ILE A 51 2.63 -24.32 -4.86
N SER A 52 3.56 -24.48 -3.91
CA SER A 52 4.61 -25.49 -3.98
C SER A 52 4.06 -26.93 -3.97
N ASN A 53 3.00 -27.20 -3.20
CA ASN A 53 2.34 -28.50 -3.20
C ASN A 53 1.76 -28.83 -4.59
N MET A 54 1.09 -27.86 -5.24
CA MET A 54 0.56 -28.02 -6.59
C MET A 54 1.67 -28.21 -7.64
N GLN A 55 2.80 -27.50 -7.52
CA GLN A 55 3.97 -27.72 -8.37
C GLN A 55 4.50 -29.15 -8.26
N ASN A 56 4.60 -29.68 -7.05
CA ASN A 56 5.04 -31.05 -6.83
C ASN A 56 4.05 -32.06 -7.44
N GLY A 57 2.74 -31.83 -7.30
CA GLY A 57 1.71 -32.63 -7.96
C GLY A 57 1.84 -32.66 -9.48
N LEU A 58 2.09 -31.50 -10.10
CA LEU A 58 2.34 -31.40 -11.55
C LEU A 58 3.64 -32.09 -11.96
N ALA A 59 4.70 -32.01 -11.14
CA ALA A 59 5.97 -32.68 -11.42
C ALA A 59 5.81 -34.22 -11.43
N LYS A 60 5.04 -34.77 -10.49
CA LYS A 60 4.72 -36.21 -10.45
C LYS A 60 3.90 -36.63 -11.68
N LEU A 61 2.82 -35.91 -11.99
CA LEU A 61 2.01 -36.19 -13.19
C LEU A 61 2.83 -36.12 -14.47
N LYS A 62 3.73 -35.13 -14.58
CA LYS A 62 4.65 -35.01 -15.72
C LYS A 62 5.58 -36.22 -15.81
N HIS A 63 6.16 -36.67 -14.69
CA HIS A 63 7.04 -37.83 -14.66
C HIS A 63 6.30 -39.09 -15.13
N ASP A 64 5.10 -39.34 -14.62
CA ASP A 64 4.29 -40.50 -14.98
C ASP A 64 3.95 -40.52 -16.47
N ILE A 65 3.40 -39.42 -17.00
CA ILE A 65 2.99 -39.31 -18.42
C ILE A 65 4.20 -39.41 -19.36
N MET A 66 5.34 -38.81 -19.00
CA MET A 66 6.55 -38.86 -19.82
C MET A 66 7.19 -40.24 -19.80
N THR A 67 7.03 -40.99 -18.71
CA THR A 67 7.55 -42.35 -18.56
C THR A 67 6.69 -43.35 -19.33
N THR A 68 5.35 -43.26 -19.21
CA THR A 68 4.40 -44.13 -19.93
C THR A 68 4.22 -43.73 -21.40
N LYS A 69 4.68 -42.53 -21.78
CA LYS A 69 4.49 -41.89 -23.10
C LYS A 69 3.01 -41.84 -23.55
N THR A 70 2.09 -42.02 -22.62
CA THR A 70 0.65 -42.12 -22.84
C THR A 70 -0.05 -41.50 -21.64
N ALA A 71 -1.05 -40.66 -21.89
CA ALA A 71 -1.84 -40.03 -20.84
C ALA A 71 -3.19 -40.76 -20.75
N THR A 72 -3.51 -41.30 -19.57
CA THR A 72 -4.86 -41.84 -19.34
C THR A 72 -5.89 -40.70 -19.28
N PRO A 73 -7.18 -40.96 -19.57
CA PRO A 73 -8.23 -39.95 -19.43
C PRO A 73 -8.27 -39.32 -18.03
N GLN A 74 -8.06 -40.13 -16.99
CA GLN A 74 -8.03 -39.70 -15.59
C GLN A 74 -6.81 -38.82 -15.29
N GLN A 75 -5.64 -39.13 -15.85
CA GLN A 75 -4.44 -38.29 -15.73
C GLN A 75 -4.64 -36.95 -16.45
N THR A 76 -5.32 -36.95 -17.60
CA THR A 76 -5.60 -35.73 -18.38
C THR A 76 -6.58 -34.81 -17.65
N GLU A 77 -7.63 -35.38 -17.05
CA GLU A 77 -8.57 -34.64 -16.21
C GLU A 77 -7.88 -34.06 -14.96
N SER A 78 -7.09 -34.88 -14.27
CA SER A 78 -6.32 -34.46 -13.09
C SER A 78 -5.32 -33.36 -13.44
N LEU A 79 -4.61 -33.49 -14.58
CA LEU A 79 -3.69 -32.47 -15.08
C LEU A 79 -4.41 -31.15 -15.32
N THR A 80 -5.56 -31.19 -15.98
CA THR A 80 -6.36 -29.98 -16.28
C THR A 80 -6.79 -29.29 -14.98
N LYS A 81 -7.29 -30.05 -14.01
CA LYS A 81 -7.72 -29.52 -12.72
C LYS A 81 -6.57 -28.91 -11.92
N VAL A 82 -5.43 -29.62 -11.82
CA VAL A 82 -4.27 -29.14 -11.05
C VAL A 82 -3.64 -27.92 -11.74
N LEU A 83 -3.51 -27.90 -13.07
CA LEU A 83 -3.01 -26.73 -13.80
C LEU A 83 -3.91 -25.50 -13.61
N HIS A 84 -5.23 -25.69 -13.65
CA HIS A 84 -6.19 -24.63 -13.41
C HIS A 84 -6.05 -24.06 -11.99
N ASN A 85 -6.05 -24.93 -10.98
CA ASN A 85 -5.91 -24.53 -9.58
C ASN A 85 -4.56 -23.86 -9.30
N TYR A 86 -3.48 -24.37 -9.88
CA TYR A 86 -2.14 -23.78 -9.78
C TYR A 86 -2.10 -22.37 -10.38
N THR A 87 -2.70 -22.19 -11.56
CA THR A 87 -2.76 -20.88 -12.23
C THR A 87 -3.58 -19.88 -11.42
N ASN A 88 -4.73 -20.31 -10.88
CA ASN A 88 -5.55 -19.45 -10.02
C ASN A 88 -4.80 -19.10 -8.73
N ALA A 89 -4.13 -20.05 -8.09
CA ALA A 89 -3.36 -19.79 -6.86
C ALA A 89 -2.24 -18.76 -7.08
N ILE A 90 -1.56 -18.79 -8.23
CA ILE A 90 -0.58 -17.76 -8.60
C ILE A 90 -1.27 -16.40 -8.77
N ARG A 91 -2.38 -16.34 -9.49
CA ARG A 91 -3.13 -15.10 -9.72
C ARG A 91 -3.66 -14.52 -8.40
N ASP A 92 -4.18 -15.35 -7.52
CA ASP A 92 -4.71 -14.95 -6.22
C ASP A 92 -3.59 -14.41 -5.33
N TYR A 93 -2.43 -15.08 -5.33
CA TYR A 93 -1.24 -14.59 -4.62
C TYR A 93 -0.76 -13.24 -5.17
N GLU A 94 -0.72 -13.07 -6.50
CA GLU A 94 -0.38 -11.81 -7.14
C GLU A 94 -1.38 -10.70 -6.77
N TYR A 95 -2.68 -11.01 -6.84
CA TYR A 95 -3.76 -10.08 -6.50
C TYR A 95 -3.63 -9.60 -5.06
N LEU A 96 -3.47 -10.53 -4.11
CA LEU A 96 -3.30 -10.20 -2.69
C LEU A 96 -2.00 -9.41 -2.45
N THR A 97 -0.94 -9.69 -3.21
CA THR A 97 0.33 -8.95 -3.14
C THR A 97 0.23 -7.52 -3.72
N ARG A 98 -0.79 -7.22 -4.52
CA ARG A 98 -1.04 -5.86 -5.04
C ARG A 98 -1.88 -5.00 -4.11
N LEU A 99 -2.53 -5.58 -3.10
CA LEU A 99 -3.29 -4.82 -2.11
C LEU A 99 -2.38 -3.91 -1.28
N THR A 100 -2.94 -2.82 -0.76
CA THR A 100 -2.19 -1.82 0.02
C THR A 100 -1.78 -2.42 1.37
N PRO A 101 -0.48 -2.43 1.72
CA PRO A 101 -0.02 -2.94 3.00
C PRO A 101 -0.45 -2.01 4.15
N ILE A 102 -0.97 -2.60 5.22
CA ILE A 102 -1.22 -1.90 6.47
C ILE A 102 0.02 -2.08 7.35
N THR A 103 0.67 -0.99 7.74
CA THR A 103 1.91 -1.03 8.53
C THR A 103 1.73 -0.39 9.91
N GLY A 104 2.67 -0.65 10.82
CA GLY A 104 2.73 0.00 12.13
C GLY A 104 1.61 -0.39 13.10
N SER A 105 1.11 0.59 13.85
CA SER A 105 0.13 0.39 14.93
C SER A 105 -1.21 -0.20 14.45
N GLN A 106 -1.62 0.07 13.21
CA GLN A 106 -2.88 -0.45 12.66
C GLN A 106 -2.89 -1.97 12.53
N ALA A 107 -1.81 -2.55 12.00
CA ALA A 107 -1.67 -3.99 11.88
C ALA A 107 -1.62 -4.65 13.27
N ARG A 108 -0.94 -4.01 14.22
CA ARG A 108 -0.88 -4.48 15.61
C ARG A 108 -2.25 -4.45 16.28
N ARG A 109 -3.01 -3.38 16.13
CA ARG A 109 -4.36 -3.26 16.69
C ARG A 109 -5.32 -4.26 16.07
N GLY A 110 -5.30 -4.40 14.74
CA GLY A 110 -6.08 -5.40 14.02
C GLY A 110 -5.83 -6.81 14.55
N ARG A 111 -4.56 -7.16 14.82
CA ARG A 111 -4.19 -8.43 15.47
C ARG A 111 -4.75 -8.54 16.88
N LEU A 112 -4.55 -7.54 17.72
CA LEU A 112 -5.01 -7.56 19.12
C LEU A 112 -6.53 -7.67 19.23
N ASP A 113 -7.27 -7.02 18.33
CA ASP A 113 -8.73 -7.13 18.31
C ASP A 113 -9.16 -8.55 17.88
N LEU A 114 -8.50 -9.13 16.88
CA LEU A 114 -8.76 -10.51 16.45
C LEU A 114 -8.40 -11.53 17.53
N GLU A 115 -7.29 -11.33 18.24
CA GLU A 115 -6.90 -12.14 19.40
C GLU A 115 -7.89 -11.98 20.56
N ARG A 116 -8.42 -10.79 20.79
CA ARG A 116 -9.42 -10.59 21.86
C ARG A 116 -10.73 -11.30 21.57
N VAL A 117 -11.17 -11.29 20.30
CA VAL A 117 -12.48 -11.83 19.93
C VAL A 117 -12.43 -13.33 19.62
N PHE A 118 -11.38 -13.78 18.95
CA PHE A 118 -11.25 -15.16 18.44
C PHE A 118 -10.04 -15.91 19.00
N GLY A 119 -9.27 -15.31 19.89
CA GLY A 119 -8.13 -15.97 20.53
C GLY A 119 -8.60 -17.03 21.52
N ASP A 120 -7.87 -18.14 21.53
CA ASP A 120 -7.99 -19.23 22.50
C ASP A 120 -6.58 -19.49 23.07
N ASP A 121 -6.47 -20.11 24.25
CA ASP A 121 -5.19 -20.42 24.91
C ASP A 121 -4.27 -21.30 24.04
N ALA A 122 -4.84 -21.99 23.04
CA ALA A 122 -4.13 -22.80 22.06
C ALA A 122 -3.82 -22.09 20.73
N TYR A 123 -4.41 -20.91 20.45
CA TYR A 123 -4.30 -20.22 19.17
C TYR A 123 -3.82 -18.78 19.32
N HIS A 124 -2.52 -18.57 19.12
CA HIS A 124 -1.93 -17.24 19.00
C HIS A 124 -1.72 -16.91 17.52
N PHE A 125 -2.13 -15.71 17.11
CA PHE A 125 -1.80 -15.20 15.79
C PHE A 125 -0.31 -14.93 15.74
N ILE A 126 0.46 -15.90 15.23
CA ILE A 126 1.90 -15.77 15.04
C ILE A 126 2.14 -14.52 14.19
N ASP A 127 3.07 -13.68 14.65
CA ASP A 127 3.49 -12.44 14.00
C ASP A 127 4.14 -12.76 12.65
N GLU A 128 3.33 -13.09 11.64
CA GLU A 128 3.68 -12.92 10.25
C GLU A 128 3.68 -11.40 9.99
N GLY A 129 4.71 -10.74 10.54
CA GLY A 129 4.89 -9.30 10.48
C GLY A 129 4.59 -8.82 9.07
N SER A 130 3.63 -7.88 8.94
CA SER A 130 3.13 -7.26 7.70
C SER A 130 2.00 -7.96 6.91
N GLY A 131 1.31 -8.96 7.46
CA GLY A 131 0.23 -9.67 6.75
C GLY A 131 -1.07 -8.91 6.47
N TYR A 132 -1.34 -7.78 7.14
CA TYR A 132 -2.61 -7.06 6.95
C TYR A 132 -2.59 -6.17 5.72
N ARG A 133 -3.63 -6.29 4.88
CA ARG A 133 -3.82 -5.47 3.69
C ARG A 133 -5.23 -4.95 3.58
N ARG A 134 -5.39 -3.85 2.84
CA ARG A 134 -6.68 -3.25 2.51
C ARG A 134 -6.84 -3.08 1.01
N LEU A 135 -8.08 -2.92 0.58
CA LEU A 135 -8.37 -2.51 -0.78
C LEU A 135 -7.69 -1.16 -1.05
N ALA A 136 -7.20 -0.99 -2.28
CA ALA A 136 -6.71 0.30 -2.72
C ALA A 136 -7.89 1.29 -2.67
N ASP A 137 -7.76 2.34 -1.88
CA ASP A 137 -8.72 3.42 -1.86
C ASP A 137 -8.31 4.42 -2.96
N PRO A 138 -9.09 4.54 -4.05
CA PRO A 138 -8.76 5.43 -5.16
C PRO A 138 -8.80 6.92 -4.77
N SER A 139 -9.36 7.26 -3.61
CA SER A 139 -9.30 8.62 -3.06
C SER A 139 -7.93 8.98 -2.46
N LEU A 140 -7.10 7.97 -2.16
CA LEU A 140 -5.75 8.16 -1.67
C LEU A 140 -4.81 8.46 -2.84
N LEU A 141 -4.48 9.74 -2.97
CA LEU A 141 -3.54 10.20 -3.98
C LEU A 141 -2.17 9.51 -3.78
N PRO A 142 -1.54 9.01 -4.87
CA PRO A 142 -0.18 8.49 -4.82
C PRO A 142 0.75 9.49 -4.12
N THR A 143 1.58 8.99 -3.21
CA THR A 143 2.54 9.85 -2.51
C THR A 143 3.78 10.01 -3.40
N ASP A 144 3.93 11.16 -4.05
CA ASP A 144 5.12 11.54 -4.80
C ASP A 144 6.27 11.95 -3.87
N THR A 145 7.52 11.89 -4.33
CA THR A 145 8.72 12.29 -3.57
C THR A 145 8.64 13.72 -3.02
N LEU A 146 8.04 14.66 -3.78
CA LEU A 146 7.76 16.01 -3.30
C LEU A 146 6.76 16.03 -2.14
N ARG A 147 5.70 15.19 -2.22
CA ARG A 147 4.71 15.05 -1.15
C ARG A 147 5.32 14.41 0.10
N GLU A 148 6.20 13.41 -0.06
CA GLU A 148 6.96 12.82 1.06
C GLU A 148 7.89 13.82 1.72
N THR A 149 8.61 14.61 0.92
CA THR A 149 9.55 15.62 1.43
C THR A 149 8.81 16.74 2.18
N LEU A 150 7.65 17.17 1.65
CA LEU A 150 6.76 18.09 2.34
C LEU A 150 6.21 17.47 3.63
N LYS A 151 5.75 16.21 3.61
CA LYS A 151 5.30 15.50 4.83
C LYS A 151 6.40 15.48 5.90
N ARG A 152 7.67 15.34 5.50
CA ARG A 152 8.82 15.31 6.42
C ARG A 152 9.15 16.68 7.02
N HIS A 153 8.93 17.77 6.29
CA HIS A 153 9.29 19.13 6.71
C HIS A 153 8.12 19.94 7.29
N LEU A 154 6.87 19.60 6.99
CA LEU A 154 5.71 20.35 7.50
C LEU A 154 5.29 19.92 8.92
N PRO A 155 4.83 20.87 9.76
CA PRO A 155 4.35 20.59 11.09
C PRO A 155 3.06 19.75 11.08
N ARG A 156 2.94 18.87 12.08
CA ARG A 156 1.91 17.81 12.20
C ARG A 156 0.46 18.29 12.12
N SER A 157 0.20 19.53 12.51
CA SER A 157 -1.12 20.17 12.44
C SER A 157 -1.64 20.32 11.00
N VAL A 158 -0.74 20.27 10.02
CA VAL A 158 -1.06 20.45 8.59
C VAL A 158 -1.13 19.10 7.87
N THR A 159 -0.42 18.09 8.35
CA THR A 159 -0.32 16.77 7.71
C THR A 159 -1.53 15.86 7.99
N TYR A 160 -2.22 16.09 9.10
CA TYR A 160 -3.40 15.32 9.49
C TYR A 160 -4.71 16.02 9.12
N THR A 161 -5.63 15.28 8.49
CA THR A 161 -6.98 15.75 8.18
C THR A 161 -7.90 15.56 9.39
N ARG A 162 -8.93 16.40 9.58
CA ARG A 162 -9.94 16.20 10.64
C ARG A 162 -10.68 14.86 10.51
N TYR A 163 -10.80 14.34 9.30
CA TYR A 163 -11.30 13.00 9.02
C TYR A 163 -10.35 11.90 9.54
N ASP A 164 -9.05 12.00 9.21
CA ASP A 164 -8.02 11.09 9.73
C ASP A 164 -7.95 11.11 11.25
N VAL A 165 -7.98 12.29 11.87
CA VAL A 165 -7.94 12.41 13.34
C VAL A 165 -9.15 11.73 13.98
N ARG A 166 -10.33 11.80 13.35
CA ARG A 166 -11.55 11.19 13.89
C ARG A 166 -11.62 9.68 13.69
N ASN A 167 -11.07 9.18 12.58
CA ASN A 167 -11.09 7.74 12.25
C ASN A 167 -9.83 7.00 12.73
N ARG A 168 -8.74 7.72 13.05
CA ARG A 168 -7.40 7.20 13.37
C ARG A 168 -6.78 7.97 14.53
N THR A 169 -7.54 8.16 15.61
CA THR A 169 -7.13 8.90 16.83
C THR A 169 -5.81 8.38 17.39
N ASP A 170 -5.66 7.06 17.45
CA ASP A 170 -4.54 6.44 18.16
C ASP A 170 -3.21 6.59 17.38
N GLU A 171 -3.25 6.61 16.05
CA GLU A 171 -2.08 6.92 15.21
C GLU A 171 -1.63 8.37 15.38
N TYR A 172 -2.59 9.29 15.51
CA TYR A 172 -2.32 10.70 15.79
C TYR A 172 -1.63 10.88 17.15
N PHE A 173 -2.08 10.16 18.18
CA PHE A 173 -1.45 10.19 19.51
C PHE A 173 -0.09 9.47 19.56
N ASN A 174 0.10 8.42 18.75
CA ASN A 174 1.33 7.63 18.71
C ASN A 174 2.42 8.18 17.77
N ASN A 175 2.20 9.33 17.13
CA ASN A 175 3.16 10.01 16.24
C ASN A 175 3.57 9.23 14.99
N GLU A 176 2.72 8.34 14.49
CA GLU A 176 3.00 7.64 13.23
C GLU A 176 2.82 8.59 12.03
N PRO A 177 3.61 8.49 10.95
CA PRO A 177 3.42 9.36 9.80
C PRO A 177 2.08 9.04 9.10
N PRO A 178 1.22 10.05 8.82
CA PRO A 178 -0.06 9.80 8.19
C PRO A 178 0.14 9.27 6.76
N GLU A 179 -0.52 8.16 6.47
CA GLU A 179 -0.51 7.55 5.14
C GLU A 179 -1.16 8.49 4.11
N GLN A 180 -2.19 9.24 4.50
CA GLN A 180 -2.87 10.21 3.64
C GLN A 180 -2.08 11.52 3.49
N VAL A 181 -2.12 12.11 2.29
CA VAL A 181 -1.57 13.45 2.03
C VAL A 181 -2.70 14.45 2.33
N SER A 182 -2.53 15.30 3.35
CA SER A 182 -3.51 16.34 3.68
C SER A 182 -3.87 17.18 2.44
N PRO A 183 -5.15 17.61 2.28
CA PRO A 183 -5.58 18.45 1.17
C PRO A 183 -4.81 19.77 1.09
N PHE A 184 -4.25 20.25 2.20
CA PHE A 184 -3.35 21.40 2.18
C PHE A 184 -2.00 21.06 1.54
N VAL A 185 -1.38 19.92 1.92
CA VAL A 185 -0.11 19.46 1.33
C VAL A 185 -0.29 19.18 -0.15
N ASP A 186 -1.41 18.61 -0.55
CA ASP A 186 -1.76 18.40 -1.96
C ASP A 186 -1.92 19.72 -2.73
N ARG A 187 -2.63 20.71 -2.17
CA ARG A 187 -2.74 22.06 -2.76
C ARG A 187 -1.39 22.78 -2.82
N LEU A 188 -0.58 22.69 -1.75
CA LEU A 188 0.75 23.29 -1.68
C LEU A 188 1.71 22.63 -2.68
N ALA A 189 1.68 21.30 -2.79
CA ALA A 189 2.45 20.57 -3.79
C ALA A 189 2.06 21.01 -5.20
N ARG A 190 0.76 21.05 -5.54
CA ARG A 190 0.30 21.56 -6.85
C ARG A 190 0.71 23.01 -7.08
N PHE A 191 0.61 23.86 -6.06
CA PHE A 191 1.04 25.25 -6.14
C PHE A 191 2.54 25.36 -6.40
N LEU A 192 3.38 24.64 -5.65
CA LEU A 192 4.83 24.62 -5.84
C LEU A 192 5.21 24.11 -7.22
N VAL A 193 4.59 23.03 -7.70
CA VAL A 193 4.83 22.49 -9.04
C VAL A 193 4.46 23.49 -10.12
N ALA A 194 3.28 24.11 -10.03
CA ALA A 194 2.84 25.12 -11.00
C ALA A 194 3.72 26.38 -10.95
N PHE A 195 4.08 26.83 -9.74
CA PHE A 195 4.89 28.02 -9.53
C PHE A 195 6.34 27.81 -9.99
N LEU A 196 7.00 26.73 -9.56
CA LEU A 196 8.36 26.39 -9.97
C LEU A 196 8.44 26.09 -11.47
N GLY A 197 7.46 25.35 -12.02
CA GLY A 197 7.39 25.08 -13.45
C GLY A 197 7.23 26.37 -14.28
N GLY A 198 6.35 27.27 -13.85
CA GLY A 198 6.17 28.58 -14.49
C GLY A 198 7.41 29.47 -14.36
N ALA A 199 7.98 29.57 -13.16
CA ALA A 199 9.19 30.36 -12.91
C ALA A 199 10.38 29.85 -13.73
N MET A 200 10.56 28.53 -13.84
CA MET A 200 11.62 27.92 -14.67
C MET A 200 11.49 28.30 -16.15
N LEU A 201 10.30 28.57 -16.67
CA LEU A 201 10.13 29.02 -18.05
C LEU A 201 10.27 30.54 -18.19
N VAL A 202 9.66 31.30 -17.28
CA VAL A 202 9.57 32.76 -17.39
C VAL A 202 10.89 33.45 -17.05
N VAL A 203 11.61 32.97 -16.01
CA VAL A 203 12.85 33.61 -15.55
C VAL A 203 13.93 33.65 -16.64
N PRO A 204 14.26 32.54 -17.34
CA PRO A 204 15.26 32.58 -18.41
C PRO A 204 14.85 33.49 -19.56
N MET A 205 13.56 33.48 -19.93
CA MET A 205 13.04 34.37 -20.97
C MET A 205 13.15 35.85 -20.58
N MET A 206 12.87 36.17 -19.32
CA MET A 206 12.96 37.55 -18.81
C MET A 206 14.41 38.05 -18.78
N VAL A 207 15.34 37.19 -18.35
CA VAL A 207 16.79 37.50 -18.36
C VAL A 207 17.29 37.77 -19.77
N MET A 208 16.83 36.99 -20.77
CA MET A 208 17.24 37.16 -22.17
C MET A 208 16.67 38.42 -22.85
N ARG A 209 15.63 39.04 -22.29
CA ARG A 209 14.99 40.24 -22.84
C ARG A 209 15.55 41.56 -22.29
N LEU A 210 16.52 41.50 -21.39
CA LEU A 210 17.16 42.70 -20.85
C LEU A 210 18.02 43.40 -21.92
N PRO A 211 18.13 44.74 -21.91
CA PRO A 211 18.78 45.51 -22.97
C PRO A 211 20.31 45.32 -23.09
N GLU A 212 20.96 44.60 -22.16
CA GLU A 212 22.43 44.43 -22.10
C GLU A 212 22.92 42.98 -22.31
N VAL A 213 22.14 42.17 -23.03
CA VAL A 213 22.40 40.73 -23.17
C VAL A 213 23.17 40.44 -24.46
N THR A 214 24.31 39.75 -24.32
CA THR A 214 25.09 39.22 -25.46
C THR A 214 24.68 37.78 -25.75
N VAL A 215 24.91 37.31 -26.97
CA VAL A 215 24.63 35.92 -27.39
C VAL A 215 25.23 34.90 -26.41
N VAL A 216 26.44 35.15 -25.92
CA VAL A 216 27.12 34.30 -24.92
C VAL A 216 26.35 34.23 -23.60
N LYS A 217 25.88 35.37 -23.06
CA LYS A 217 25.08 35.38 -21.82
C LYS A 217 23.78 34.59 -21.98
N SER A 218 23.17 34.65 -23.16
CA SER A 218 21.96 33.91 -23.49
C SER A 218 22.20 32.40 -23.52
N LEU A 219 23.23 31.93 -24.23
CA LEU A 219 23.59 30.49 -24.24
C LEU A 219 23.91 29.95 -22.84
N VAL A 220 24.64 30.73 -22.03
CA VAL A 220 24.95 30.35 -20.65
C VAL A 220 23.67 30.24 -19.82
N THR A 221 22.74 31.19 -19.96
CA THR A 221 21.46 31.18 -19.25
C THR A 221 20.61 29.97 -19.65
N VAL A 222 20.51 29.63 -20.94
CA VAL A 222 19.81 28.40 -21.40
C VAL A 222 20.45 27.17 -20.78
N SER A 223 21.77 27.03 -20.88
CA SER A 223 22.48 25.82 -20.44
C SER A 223 22.28 25.57 -18.94
N ILE A 224 22.41 26.62 -18.12
CA ILE A 224 22.17 26.53 -16.68
C ILE A 224 20.71 26.19 -16.40
N SER A 225 19.77 26.87 -17.06
CA SER A 225 18.34 26.65 -16.80
C SER A 225 17.89 25.24 -17.17
N VAL A 226 18.36 24.69 -18.29
CA VAL A 226 18.07 23.31 -18.73
C VAL A 226 18.64 22.30 -17.74
N LEU A 227 19.87 22.50 -17.25
CA LEU A 227 20.48 21.60 -16.26
C LEU A 227 19.73 21.63 -14.92
N VAL A 228 19.37 22.81 -14.44
CA VAL A 228 18.61 22.95 -13.18
C VAL A 228 17.21 22.35 -13.34
N PHE A 229 16.55 22.54 -14.49
CA PHE A 229 15.25 21.93 -14.78
C PHE A 229 15.33 20.39 -14.80
N ALA A 230 16.32 19.83 -15.49
CA ALA A 230 16.52 18.37 -15.55
C ALA A 230 16.84 17.79 -14.16
N GLY A 231 17.70 18.47 -13.39
CA GLY A 231 18.02 18.08 -12.01
C GLY A 231 16.78 18.15 -11.10
N ALA A 232 16.00 19.22 -11.19
CA ALA A 232 14.76 19.37 -10.44
C ALA A 232 13.74 18.28 -10.81
N LEU A 233 13.58 17.97 -12.10
CA LEU A 233 12.71 16.88 -12.54
C LEU A 233 13.15 15.52 -11.96
N SER A 234 14.46 15.24 -12.05
CA SER A 234 15.03 13.97 -11.57
C SER A 234 14.87 13.76 -10.06
N VAL A 235 14.87 14.84 -9.28
CA VAL A 235 14.79 14.75 -7.80
C VAL A 235 13.35 14.87 -7.31
N LEU A 236 12.56 15.76 -7.89
CA LEU A 236 11.23 16.10 -7.37
C LEU A 236 10.13 15.18 -7.89
N PHE A 237 10.30 14.58 -9.06
CA PHE A 237 9.30 13.74 -9.70
C PHE A 237 9.83 12.34 -9.94
N LYS A 238 8.96 11.36 -9.74
CA LYS A 238 9.23 9.95 -10.03
C LYS A 238 9.01 9.66 -11.52
N ALA A 239 9.59 10.50 -12.37
CA ALA A 239 9.49 10.39 -13.82
C ALA A 239 10.41 9.26 -14.33
N SER A 240 9.98 8.57 -15.38
CA SER A 240 10.87 7.63 -16.06
C SER A 240 12.04 8.37 -16.73
N ASN A 241 13.14 7.66 -16.99
CA ASN A 241 14.31 8.22 -17.69
C ASN A 241 13.91 8.80 -19.06
N THR A 242 12.98 8.12 -19.76
CA THR A 242 12.49 8.56 -21.07
C THR A 242 11.64 9.83 -20.97
N GLU A 243 10.73 9.91 -20.00
CA GLU A 243 9.92 11.12 -19.77
C GLU A 243 10.78 12.31 -19.38
N THR A 244 11.80 12.10 -18.53
CA THR A 244 12.75 13.14 -18.12
C THR A 244 13.54 13.66 -19.31
N MET A 245 14.02 12.75 -20.18
CA MET A 245 14.76 13.11 -21.39
C MET A 245 13.88 13.91 -22.36
N VAL A 246 12.64 13.47 -22.61
CA VAL A 246 11.70 14.16 -23.50
C VAL A 246 11.35 15.55 -22.96
N ALA A 247 11.00 15.65 -21.67
CA ALA A 247 10.68 16.92 -21.03
C ALA A 247 11.84 17.91 -21.08
N THR A 248 13.07 17.44 -20.83
CA THR A 248 14.28 18.27 -20.92
C THR A 248 14.54 18.74 -22.35
N ALA A 249 14.38 17.86 -23.34
CA ALA A 249 14.53 18.23 -24.75
C ALA A 249 13.47 19.26 -25.20
N THR A 250 12.21 19.09 -24.80
CA THR A 250 11.14 20.06 -25.07
C THR A 250 11.44 21.42 -24.43
N TYR A 251 11.87 21.42 -23.17
CA TYR A 251 12.22 22.64 -22.45
C TYR A 251 13.41 23.36 -23.11
N ALA A 252 14.47 22.63 -23.47
CA ALA A 252 15.62 23.18 -24.17
C ALA A 252 15.23 23.77 -25.54
N ALA A 253 14.41 23.05 -26.32
CA ALA A 253 13.96 23.53 -27.63
C ALA A 253 13.22 24.87 -27.53
N VAL A 254 12.33 25.03 -26.54
CA VAL A 254 11.61 26.28 -26.31
C VAL A 254 12.58 27.42 -26.01
N LEU A 255 13.54 27.22 -25.10
CA LEU A 255 14.49 28.28 -24.74
C LEU A 255 15.45 28.64 -25.89
N VAL A 256 15.92 27.65 -26.66
CA VAL A 256 16.82 27.88 -27.81
C VAL A 256 16.16 28.74 -28.88
N VAL A 257 14.86 28.58 -29.12
CA VAL A 257 14.10 29.45 -30.04
C VAL A 257 14.18 30.92 -29.60
N PHE A 258 14.08 31.19 -28.29
CA PHE A 258 14.19 32.56 -27.76
C PHE A 258 15.59 33.15 -27.93
N VAL A 259 16.65 32.33 -27.86
CA VAL A 259 18.01 32.78 -28.18
C VAL A 259 18.13 33.17 -29.65
N GLY A 260 17.58 32.35 -30.55
CA GLY A 260 17.65 32.57 -31.99
C GLY A 260 16.90 33.81 -32.50
N VAL A 261 15.85 34.26 -31.80
CA VAL A 261 15.09 35.49 -32.15
C VAL A 261 15.61 36.76 -31.47
N SER A 262 16.49 36.62 -30.46
CA SER A 262 17.03 37.75 -29.69
C SER A 262 18.47 38.10 -30.07
N GLY A 263 19.08 37.32 -30.97
CA GLY A 263 20.41 37.54 -31.52
C GLY A 263 20.39 38.26 -32.86
#